data_AF-A0A4Q3CUG8-F1
#
_entry.id   AF-A0A4Q3CUG8-F1
#
_cell.length_a   1.000
_cell.length_b   1.000
_cell.length_c   1.000
_cell.angle_alpha   90.00
_cell.angle_beta   90.00
_cell.angle_gamma   90.00
#
_symmetry.space_group_name_H-M   'P 1'
#
loop_
_entity.id
_entity.type
_entity.pdbx_description
1 polymer ?
#
loop_
_entity_poly.entity_id
_entity_poly.type
_entity_poly.pdbx_seq_one_letter_code
_entity_poly.pdbx_strand_id
1 'polypeptide(L)'
;MRIKLSAKEVESAFSKLQASIYFDNYDLILRGRIATYKKRLNANIRSFIEECQATNPFNRFIDKMDFSILPKKVEPKTTGFRSNYYTNTAPIIGNEISRPNIHCNFPVELHLIATIWLMRYGTYIDKMVPKTSYGNRLIIDKNTGNIEGRSLFKPYFKQFQNWWSLAIKATKTALEDKQSVTILNFDLKSFYHEVKFDFDRLEKALIQKFPKIQNDVIHIALKKIHISYRELLSTRNIKYCYS
;
A
#
# COMPACT_ATOMS: atom_id res chain seq x y z
N MET A 1 17.51 4.37 24.44
CA MET A 1 16.42 3.45 24.84
C MET A 1 15.63 3.07 23.59
N ARG A 2 15.79 1.84 23.09
CA ARG A 2 15.02 1.34 21.92
C ARG A 2 13.53 1.33 22.27
N ILE A 3 12.67 1.81 21.39
CA ILE A 3 11.21 1.79 21.60
C ILE A 3 10.77 0.32 21.66
N LYS A 4 10.14 -0.08 22.77
CA LYS A 4 9.74 -1.47 23.01
C LYS A 4 8.42 -1.75 22.30
N LEU A 5 8.40 -2.77 21.44
CA LEU A 5 7.20 -3.26 20.77
C LEU A 5 6.47 -4.25 21.69
N SER A 6 5.14 -4.13 21.83
CA SER A 6 4.34 -5.05 22.64
C SER A 6 3.60 -6.08 21.78
N ALA A 7 3.34 -7.28 22.32
CA ALA A 7 2.55 -8.30 21.62
C ALA A 7 1.17 -7.78 21.21
N LYS A 8 0.49 -7.05 22.11
CA LYS A 8 -0.80 -6.44 21.84
C LYS A 8 -0.77 -5.46 20.66
N GLU A 9 0.32 -4.71 20.51
CA GLU A 9 0.50 -3.79 19.38
C GLU A 9 0.63 -4.56 18.06
N VAL A 10 1.42 -5.65 18.04
CA VAL A 10 1.57 -6.51 16.86
C VAL A 10 0.27 -7.23 16.51
N GLU A 11 -0.48 -7.72 17.50
CA GLU A 11 -1.81 -8.32 17.30
C GLU A 11 -2.81 -7.32 16.71
N SER A 12 -2.79 -6.09 17.22
CA SER A 12 -3.62 -5.01 16.70
C SER A 12 -3.25 -4.68 15.26
N ALA A 13 -1.95 -4.58 14.95
CA ALA A 13 -1.45 -4.39 13.59
C ALA A 13 -1.85 -5.54 12.65
N PHE A 14 -1.73 -6.78 13.10
CA PHE A 14 -2.12 -7.95 12.32
C PHE A 14 -3.62 -7.96 12.00
N SER A 15 -4.46 -7.66 13.00
CA SER A 15 -5.91 -7.54 12.81
C SER A 15 -6.27 -6.45 11.79
N LYS A 16 -5.56 -5.33 11.86
CA LYS A 16 -5.68 -4.17 10.97
C LYS A 16 -5.22 -4.46 9.54
N LEU A 17 -4.12 -5.19 9.38
CA LEU A 17 -3.65 -5.70 8.10
C LEU A 17 -4.68 -6.66 7.48
N GLN A 18 -5.16 -7.64 8.26
CA GLN A 18 -6.15 -8.61 7.80
C GLN A 18 -7.44 -7.92 7.32
N ALA A 19 -7.95 -6.94 8.07
CA ALA A 19 -9.14 -6.18 7.69
C ALA A 19 -8.92 -5.34 6.42
N SER A 20 -7.72 -4.78 6.23
CA SER A 20 -7.40 -3.99 5.04
C SER A 20 -7.38 -4.84 3.78
N ILE A 21 -6.82 -6.06 3.87
CA ILE A 21 -6.76 -7.01 2.76
C ILE A 21 -8.11 -7.68 2.46
N TYR A 22 -9.02 -7.76 3.44
CA TYR A 22 -10.37 -8.29 3.22
C TYR A 22 -11.13 -7.50 2.15
N PHE A 23 -10.97 -6.18 2.11
CA PHE A 23 -11.60 -5.33 1.10
C PHE A 23 -10.81 -5.21 -0.22
N ASP A 24 -9.56 -5.69 -0.25
CA ASP A 24 -8.70 -5.65 -1.43
C ASP A 24 -8.75 -6.98 -2.20
N ASN A 25 -9.45 -6.99 -3.33
CA ASN A 25 -9.63 -8.19 -4.16
C ASN A 25 -8.44 -8.54 -5.06
N TYR A 26 -7.38 -7.72 -5.09
CA TYR A 26 -6.29 -7.89 -6.06
C TYR A 26 -5.16 -8.78 -5.52
N ASP A 27 -4.81 -8.69 -4.23
CA ASP A 27 -3.65 -9.41 -3.68
C ASP A 27 -4.01 -10.79 -3.08
N LEU A 28 -4.26 -11.76 -3.97
CA LEU A 28 -4.54 -13.15 -3.57
C LEU A 28 -3.34 -13.81 -2.88
N ILE A 29 -2.10 -13.42 -3.24
CA ILE A 29 -0.88 -13.98 -2.66
C ILE A 29 -0.78 -13.59 -1.19
N LEU A 30 -0.93 -12.29 -0.88
CA LEU A 30 -0.92 -11.79 0.48
C LEU A 30 -2.07 -12.36 1.31
N ARG A 31 -3.27 -12.52 0.73
CA ARG A 31 -4.40 -13.21 1.39
C ARG A 31 -4.02 -14.63 1.84
N GLY A 32 -3.41 -15.41 0.96
CA GLY A 32 -2.93 -16.76 1.28
C GLY A 32 -1.83 -16.76 2.36
N ARG A 33 -0.90 -15.80 2.28
CA ARG A 33 0.16 -15.61 3.30
C ARG A 33 -0.41 -15.25 4.66
N ILE A 34 -1.37 -14.33 4.74
CA ILE A 34 -2.06 -13.95 5.99
C ILE A 34 -2.79 -15.16 6.58
N ALA A 35 -3.49 -15.95 5.76
CA ALA A 35 -4.17 -17.16 6.22
C ALA A 35 -3.19 -18.18 6.81
N THR A 36 -2.04 -18.38 6.17
CA THR A 36 -0.97 -19.26 6.67
C THR A 36 -0.32 -18.71 7.93
N TYR A 37 -0.01 -17.41 7.95
CA TYR A 37 0.56 -16.71 9.10
C TYR A 37 -0.35 -16.82 10.33
N LYS A 38 -1.67 -16.74 10.15
CA LYS A 38 -2.66 -16.88 11.23
C LYS A 38 -2.63 -18.25 11.91
N LYS A 39 -2.27 -19.33 11.20
CA LYS A 39 -2.21 -20.70 11.77
C LYS A 39 -1.22 -20.83 12.93
N ARG A 40 -0.17 -20.00 12.95
CA ARG A 40 0.87 -19.98 14.00
C ARG A 40 1.04 -18.58 14.60
N LEU A 41 -0.07 -17.86 14.75
CA LEU A 41 -0.08 -16.42 15.08
C LEU A 41 0.80 -16.07 16.28
N ASN A 42 0.66 -16.76 17.42
CA ASN A 42 1.43 -16.47 18.63
C ASN A 42 2.93 -16.68 18.43
N ALA A 43 3.33 -17.75 17.73
CA ALA A 43 4.73 -18.03 17.43
C ALA A 43 5.30 -17.00 16.46
N ASN A 44 4.53 -16.61 15.45
CA ASN A 44 4.95 -15.61 14.48
C ASN A 44 5.09 -14.21 15.10
N ILE A 45 4.16 -13.81 15.99
CA ILE A 45 4.27 -12.56 16.76
C ILE A 45 5.51 -12.57 17.66
N ARG A 46 5.77 -13.69 18.35
CA ARG A 46 6.97 -13.83 19.17
C ARG A 46 8.24 -13.67 18.33
N SER A 47 8.33 -14.38 17.21
CA SER A 47 9.45 -14.27 16.24
C SER A 47 9.61 -12.84 15.72
N PHE A 48 8.52 -12.12 15.47
CA PHE A 48 8.53 -10.71 15.05
C PHE A 48 9.12 -9.79 16.14
N ILE A 49 8.75 -10.01 17.40
CA ILE A 49 9.24 -9.22 18.54
C ILE A 49 10.70 -9.53 18.85
N GLU A 50 11.11 -10.79 18.75
CA GLU A 50 12.52 -11.20 18.88
C GLU A 50 13.39 -10.53 17.81
N GLU A 51 12.91 -10.52 16.57
CA GLU A 51 13.57 -9.86 15.45
C GLU A 51 13.75 -8.34 15.68
N CYS A 52 12.77 -7.70 16.31
CA CYS A 52 12.85 -6.28 16.70
C CYS A 52 14.02 -5.99 17.67
N GLN A 53 14.49 -7.00 18.40
CA GLN A 53 15.57 -6.88 19.39
C GLN A 53 16.93 -7.33 18.84
N ALA A 54 16.98 -7.89 17.63
CA ALA A 54 18.21 -8.35 17.01
C ALA A 54 19.25 -7.22 16.82
N THR A 55 20.49 -7.60 16.56
CA THR A 55 21.56 -6.65 16.22
C THR A 55 21.22 -5.89 14.93
N ASN A 56 20.66 -6.59 13.95
CA ASN A 56 20.17 -6.04 12.69
C ASN A 56 18.67 -6.33 12.53
N PRO A 57 17.78 -5.51 13.13
CA PRO A 57 16.36 -5.80 13.16
C PRO A 57 15.75 -5.95 11.76
N PHE A 58 14.96 -7.02 11.61
CA PHE A 58 14.13 -7.34 10.45
C PHE A 58 14.88 -7.70 9.16
N ASN A 59 16.22 -7.75 9.17
CA ASN A 59 17.01 -8.17 8.01
C ASN A 59 16.54 -9.52 7.47
N ARG A 60 16.30 -10.50 8.36
CA ARG A 60 15.85 -11.85 7.97
C ARG A 60 14.55 -11.85 7.16
N PHE A 61 13.69 -10.85 7.33
CA PHE A 61 12.46 -10.69 6.56
C PHE A 61 12.68 -9.85 5.29
N ILE A 62 13.52 -8.81 5.38
CA ILE A 62 13.92 -7.96 4.26
C ILE A 62 14.62 -8.79 3.17
N ASP A 63 15.48 -9.73 3.56
CA ASP A 63 16.20 -10.63 2.63
C ASP A 63 15.25 -11.57 1.86
N LYS A 64 14.00 -11.70 2.30
CA LYS A 64 12.95 -12.50 1.63
C LYS A 64 12.03 -11.67 0.74
N MET A 65 12.32 -10.39 0.55
CA MET A 65 11.56 -9.56 -0.39
C MET A 65 11.74 -10.04 -1.81
N ASP A 66 10.62 -10.07 -2.54
CA ASP A 66 10.62 -10.29 -3.97
C ASP A 66 9.50 -9.47 -4.61
N PHE A 67 9.32 -9.61 -5.92
CA PHE A 67 8.17 -9.10 -6.64
C PHE A 67 7.68 -10.14 -7.66
N SER A 68 6.42 -10.01 -8.04
CA SER A 68 5.79 -10.80 -9.10
C SER A 68 5.55 -9.91 -10.31
N ILE A 69 5.82 -10.44 -11.51
CA ILE A 69 5.44 -9.79 -12.77
C ILE A 69 4.11 -10.37 -13.21
N LEU A 70 3.08 -9.54 -13.26
CA LEU A 70 1.74 -9.92 -13.68
C LEU A 70 1.43 -9.29 -15.05
N PRO A 71 0.81 -10.02 -15.98
CA PRO A 71 0.41 -9.44 -17.26
C PRO A 71 -0.71 -8.41 -17.04
N LYS A 72 -0.46 -7.12 -17.34
CA LYS A 72 -1.49 -6.08 -17.30
C LYS A 72 -2.32 -6.05 -18.58
N LYS A 73 -1.66 -6.35 -19.70
CA LYS A 73 -2.26 -6.47 -21.03
C LYS A 73 -1.54 -7.57 -21.78
N VAL A 74 -2.31 -8.40 -22.47
CA VAL A 74 -1.83 -9.51 -23.29
C VAL A 74 -2.30 -9.20 -24.71
N GLU A 75 -1.38 -9.08 -25.66
CA GLU A 75 -1.73 -8.93 -27.07
C GLU A 75 -1.74 -10.30 -27.75
N PRO A 76 -2.82 -10.69 -28.43
CA PRO A 76 -2.86 -11.95 -29.17
C PRO A 76 -1.92 -11.88 -30.37
N LYS A 77 -0.97 -12.82 -30.48
CA LYS A 77 -0.09 -12.90 -31.66
C LYS A 77 -0.75 -13.54 -32.89
N THR A 78 -1.82 -14.32 -32.71
CA THR A 78 -2.46 -15.05 -33.80
C THR A 78 -3.74 -14.39 -34.28
N THR A 79 -3.76 -13.99 -35.55
CA THR A 79 -4.94 -13.52 -36.31
C THR A 79 -5.90 -14.66 -36.71
N GLY A 80 -5.71 -15.88 -36.18
CA GLY A 80 -6.47 -17.08 -36.58
C GLY A 80 -7.81 -17.28 -35.86
N PHE A 81 -8.14 -16.46 -34.86
CA PHE A 81 -9.47 -16.51 -34.23
C PHE A 81 -10.47 -15.78 -35.10
N ARG A 82 -11.42 -16.53 -35.69
CA ARG A 82 -12.59 -15.94 -36.34
C ARG A 82 -13.31 -15.06 -35.30
N SER A 83 -13.68 -13.84 -35.69
CA SER A 83 -14.28 -12.79 -34.83
C SER A 83 -15.58 -13.16 -34.11
N ASN A 84 -16.08 -14.39 -34.29
CA ASN A 84 -17.43 -14.81 -33.92
C ASN A 84 -17.44 -15.87 -32.80
N TYR A 85 -16.29 -16.20 -32.20
CA TYR A 85 -16.20 -17.17 -31.12
C TYR A 85 -15.80 -16.50 -29.81
N TYR A 86 -16.66 -16.62 -28.80
CA TYR A 86 -16.31 -16.36 -27.42
C TYR A 86 -15.81 -17.66 -26.80
N THR A 87 -14.58 -17.66 -26.27
CA THR A 87 -13.99 -18.80 -25.56
C THR A 87 -13.56 -18.38 -24.16
N ASN A 88 -13.72 -19.27 -23.18
CA ASN A 88 -13.21 -19.09 -21.81
C ASN A 88 -11.74 -19.51 -21.68
N THR A 89 -11.13 -20.00 -22.76
CA THR A 89 -9.71 -20.33 -22.83
C THR A 89 -9.01 -19.32 -23.71
N ALA A 90 -8.23 -18.42 -23.11
CA ALA A 90 -7.30 -17.60 -23.88
C ALA A 90 -6.19 -18.55 -24.39
N PRO A 91 -5.88 -18.58 -25.69
CA PRO A 91 -4.66 -19.23 -26.16
C PRO A 91 -3.50 -18.42 -25.60
N ILE A 92 -2.81 -18.97 -24.60
CA ILE A 92 -1.65 -18.32 -23.96
C ILE A 92 -0.40 -18.47 -24.85
N ILE A 93 -0.40 -19.43 -25.77
CA ILE A 93 0.75 -19.75 -26.62
C ILE A 93 0.97 -18.61 -27.63
N GLY A 94 2.09 -17.91 -27.47
CA GLY A 94 2.56 -16.89 -28.40
C GLY A 94 2.28 -15.44 -28.00
N ASN A 95 1.49 -15.15 -26.97
CA ASN A 95 1.16 -13.75 -26.66
C ASN A 95 2.34 -12.98 -26.09
N GLU A 96 2.48 -11.72 -26.51
CA GLU A 96 3.43 -10.79 -25.91
C GLU A 96 2.79 -10.00 -24.77
N ILE A 97 3.49 -9.92 -23.64
CA ILE A 97 3.10 -9.05 -22.53
C ILE A 97 3.49 -7.62 -22.93
N SER A 98 2.53 -6.84 -23.39
CA SER A 98 2.78 -5.45 -23.83
C SER A 98 2.97 -4.48 -22.65
N ARG A 99 2.43 -4.82 -21.47
CA ARG A 99 2.60 -4.05 -20.22
C ARG A 99 2.71 -4.99 -19.01
N PRO A 100 3.90 -5.19 -18.43
CA PRO A 100 4.03 -5.88 -17.15
C PRO A 100 3.53 -4.98 -16.01
N ASN A 101 2.79 -5.55 -15.06
CA ASN A 101 2.51 -4.95 -13.75
C ASN A 101 3.42 -5.60 -12.72
N ILE A 102 4.00 -4.81 -11.82
CA ILE A 102 4.93 -5.31 -10.81
C ILE A 102 4.23 -5.24 -9.48
N HIS A 103 4.05 -6.42 -8.90
CA HIS A 103 3.38 -6.58 -7.63
C HIS A 103 4.41 -6.92 -6.57
N CYS A 104 4.48 -6.15 -5.48
CA CYS A 104 5.38 -6.48 -4.38
C CYS A 104 4.98 -7.84 -3.78
N ASN A 105 5.97 -8.69 -3.53
CA ASN A 105 5.77 -10.04 -3.00
C ASN A 105 6.43 -10.18 -1.63
N PHE A 106 6.02 -9.37 -0.66
CA PHE A 106 6.65 -9.28 0.65
C PHE A 106 6.09 -10.29 1.66
N PRO A 107 6.91 -10.80 2.60
CA PRO A 107 6.40 -11.60 3.69
C PRO A 107 5.53 -10.75 4.63
N VAL A 108 4.62 -11.38 5.38
CA VAL A 108 3.59 -10.72 6.20
C VAL A 108 4.21 -9.74 7.21
N GLU A 109 5.40 -10.08 7.71
CA GLU A 109 6.17 -9.30 8.66
C GLU A 109 6.51 -7.90 8.14
N LEU A 110 6.82 -7.75 6.85
CA LEU A 110 7.10 -6.41 6.29
C LEU A 110 5.83 -5.58 6.15
N HIS A 111 4.69 -6.21 5.87
CA HIS A 111 3.39 -5.53 5.93
C HIS A 111 3.00 -5.14 7.36
N LEU A 112 3.39 -5.94 8.37
CA LEU A 112 3.23 -5.56 9.78
C LEU A 112 4.07 -4.34 10.13
N ILE A 113 5.32 -4.23 9.66
CA ILE A 113 6.15 -3.04 9.86
C ILE A 113 5.45 -1.78 9.32
N ALA A 114 4.95 -1.83 8.08
CA ALA A 114 4.20 -0.72 7.50
C ALA A 114 2.92 -0.39 8.29
N THR A 115 2.20 -1.42 8.76
CA THR A 115 0.96 -1.25 9.52
C THR A 115 1.22 -0.62 10.90
N ILE A 116 2.23 -1.10 11.63
CA ILE A 116 2.64 -0.55 12.93
C ILE A 116 3.10 0.90 12.74
N TRP A 117 3.86 1.18 11.68
CA TRP A 117 4.29 2.53 11.38
C TRP A 117 3.12 3.50 11.15
N LEU A 118 2.09 3.07 10.40
CA LEU A 118 0.86 3.83 10.21
C LEU A 118 0.09 4.05 11.53
N MET A 119 0.06 3.05 12.40
CA MET A 119 -0.56 3.17 13.73
C MET A 119 0.16 4.19 14.62
N ARG A 120 1.49 4.27 14.53
CA ARG A 120 2.31 5.18 15.35
C ARG A 120 2.37 6.61 14.83
N TYR A 121 2.52 6.77 13.51
CA TYR A 121 2.84 8.06 12.89
C TYR A 121 1.85 8.50 11.81
N GLY A 122 1.15 7.54 11.21
CA GLY A 122 0.26 7.78 10.07
C GLY A 122 -0.88 8.74 10.39
N THR A 123 -1.42 8.73 11.62
CA THR A 123 -2.52 9.64 12.02
C THR A 123 -2.11 11.10 12.00
N TYR A 124 -0.84 11.41 12.30
CA TYR A 124 -0.32 12.77 12.25
C TYR A 124 -0.15 13.24 10.80
N ILE A 125 0.33 12.36 9.91
CA ILE A 125 0.48 12.67 8.48
C ILE A 125 -0.88 12.82 7.81
N ASP A 126 -1.85 11.94 8.11
CA ASP A 126 -3.19 12.00 7.53
C ASP A 126 -3.90 13.32 7.86
N LYS A 127 -3.61 13.92 9.03
CA LYS A 127 -4.10 15.25 9.41
C LYS A 127 -3.52 16.39 8.56
N MET A 128 -2.32 16.21 8.00
CA MET A 128 -1.70 17.16 7.06
C MET A 128 -2.25 17.02 5.64
N VAL A 129 -2.87 15.88 5.30
CA VAL A 129 -3.47 15.67 3.98
C VAL A 129 -4.78 16.47 3.87
N PRO A 130 -4.98 17.23 2.77
CA PRO A 130 -6.20 18.00 2.56
C PRO A 130 -7.47 17.17 2.76
N LYS A 131 -8.52 17.80 3.32
CA LYS A 131 -9.83 17.16 3.53
C LYS A 131 -10.50 16.75 2.21
N THR A 132 -10.10 17.37 1.11
CA THR A 132 -10.52 17.04 -0.27
C THR A 132 -9.82 15.82 -0.86
N SER A 133 -8.86 15.21 -0.15
CA SER A 133 -8.27 13.92 -0.53
C SER A 133 -9.02 12.77 0.13
N TYR A 134 -9.56 11.88 -0.70
CA TYR A 134 -10.43 10.79 -0.26
C TYR A 134 -9.73 9.42 -0.28
N GLY A 135 -8.69 9.25 -1.11
CA GLY A 135 -7.97 7.99 -1.25
C GLY A 135 -7.17 7.62 0.00
N ASN A 136 -7.21 6.34 0.39
CA ASN A 136 -6.38 5.74 1.45
C ASN A 136 -6.32 6.54 2.76
N ARG A 137 -7.43 7.17 3.14
CA ARG A 137 -7.55 7.94 4.39
C ARG A 137 -7.71 7.03 5.60
N LEU A 138 -6.99 7.32 6.69
CA LEU A 138 -7.07 6.55 7.92
C LEU A 138 -8.41 6.75 8.65
N ILE A 139 -8.86 5.73 9.37
CA ILE A 139 -9.99 5.82 10.31
C ILE A 139 -9.44 6.29 11.66
N ILE A 140 -9.54 7.59 11.92
CA ILE A 140 -9.01 8.22 13.12
C ILE A 140 -10.15 8.52 14.08
N ASP A 141 -10.06 8.01 15.30
CA ASP A 141 -10.95 8.35 16.41
C ASP A 141 -10.74 9.82 16.78
N LYS A 142 -11.84 10.58 16.86
CA LYS A 142 -11.79 12.03 17.13
C LYS A 142 -11.38 12.37 18.55
N ASN A 143 -11.67 11.49 19.51
CA ASN A 143 -11.40 11.68 20.94
C ASN A 143 -9.97 11.27 21.27
N THR A 144 -9.52 10.12 20.76
CA THR A 144 -8.20 9.57 21.09
C THR A 144 -7.10 9.99 20.10
N GLY A 145 -7.48 10.38 18.88
CA GLY A 145 -6.54 10.70 17.80
C GLY A 145 -5.80 9.48 17.23
N ASN A 146 -6.15 8.27 17.67
CA ASN A 146 -5.57 7.00 17.25
C ASN A 146 -6.42 6.31 16.17
N ILE A 147 -5.88 5.27 15.53
CA ILE A 147 -6.64 4.48 14.56
C ILE A 147 -7.68 3.61 15.28
N GLU A 148 -8.95 3.88 15.03
CA GLU A 148 -10.08 3.17 15.66
C GLU A 148 -10.38 1.82 15.00
N GLY A 149 -11.02 0.92 15.74
CA GLY A 149 -11.64 -0.29 15.19
C GLY A 149 -10.67 -1.28 14.55
N ARG A 150 -11.22 -2.16 13.70
CA ARG A 150 -10.45 -3.24 13.06
C ARG A 150 -9.79 -2.83 11.75
N SER A 151 -10.22 -1.77 11.07
CA SER A 151 -9.70 -1.38 9.75
C SER A 151 -8.69 -0.23 9.87
N LEU A 152 -7.69 -0.18 8.99
CA LEU A 152 -6.77 0.98 8.90
C LEU A 152 -7.42 2.14 8.14
N PHE A 153 -7.95 1.82 6.97
CA PHE A 153 -8.37 2.79 5.98
C PHE A 153 -9.89 2.81 5.85
N LYS A 154 -10.42 3.98 5.49
CA LYS A 154 -11.79 4.09 4.99
C LYS A 154 -11.92 3.29 3.70
N PRO A 155 -13.03 2.54 3.48
CA PRO A 155 -13.20 1.75 2.26
C PRO A 155 -13.08 2.61 1.00
N TYR A 156 -12.14 2.23 0.12
CA TYR A 156 -11.78 3.03 -1.06
C TYR A 156 -12.98 3.28 -1.99
N PHE A 157 -13.78 2.24 -2.28
CA PHE A 157 -14.94 2.37 -3.18
C PHE A 157 -15.92 3.43 -2.70
N LYS A 158 -16.19 3.50 -1.39
CA LYS A 158 -17.08 4.49 -0.78
C LYS A 158 -16.47 5.90 -0.86
N GLN A 159 -15.17 6.00 -0.62
CA GLN A 159 -14.44 7.26 -0.70
C GLN A 159 -14.41 7.82 -2.12
N PHE A 160 -14.20 6.96 -3.13
CA PHE A 160 -14.23 7.32 -4.54
C PHE A 160 -15.63 7.79 -4.98
N GLN A 161 -16.67 7.05 -4.61
CA GLN A 161 -18.06 7.45 -4.88
C GLN A 161 -18.38 8.82 -4.27
N ASN A 162 -17.98 9.05 -3.02
CA ASN A 162 -18.18 10.33 -2.34
C ASN A 162 -17.44 11.48 -3.04
N TRP A 163 -16.18 11.27 -3.40
CA TRP A 163 -15.37 12.26 -4.13
C TRP A 163 -16.03 12.68 -5.43
N TRP A 164 -16.45 11.72 -6.26
CA TRP A 164 -17.10 11.99 -7.53
C TRP A 164 -18.46 12.69 -7.35
N SER A 165 -19.26 12.20 -6.40
CA SER A 165 -20.59 12.77 -6.13
C SER A 165 -20.51 14.23 -5.68
N LEU A 166 -19.50 14.58 -4.87
CA LEU A 166 -19.27 15.95 -4.43
C LEU A 166 -18.82 16.87 -5.57
N ALA A 167 -17.99 16.37 -6.50
CA ALA A 167 -17.60 17.13 -7.69
C ALA A 167 -18.81 17.43 -8.59
N ILE A 168 -19.70 16.46 -8.81
CA ILE A 168 -20.94 16.65 -9.56
C ILE A 168 -21.88 17.63 -8.85
N LYS A 169 -22.02 17.51 -7.53
CA LYS A 169 -22.84 18.46 -6.75
C LYS A 169 -22.32 19.90 -6.87
N ALA A 170 -21.01 20.10 -6.70
CA ALA A 170 -20.39 21.41 -6.84
C ALA A 170 -20.59 22.00 -8.25
N THR A 171 -20.48 21.15 -9.29
CA THR A 171 -20.77 21.54 -10.68
C THR A 171 -22.22 21.98 -10.85
N LYS A 172 -23.18 21.23 -10.29
CA LYS A 172 -24.60 21.58 -10.38
C LYS A 172 -24.91 22.92 -9.71
N THR A 173 -24.38 23.15 -8.51
CA THR A 173 -24.56 24.43 -7.80
C THR A 173 -23.98 25.60 -8.59
N ALA A 174 -22.79 25.48 -9.15
CA ALA A 174 -22.19 26.53 -9.98
C ALA A 174 -23.02 26.83 -11.25
N LEU A 175 -23.60 25.81 -11.89
CA LEU A 175 -24.50 25.98 -13.03
C LEU A 175 -25.82 26.68 -12.63
N GLU A 176 -26.39 26.34 -11.48
CA GLU A 176 -27.57 27.02 -10.90
C GLU A 176 -27.28 28.51 -10.65
N ASP A 177 -26.06 28.84 -10.24
CA ASP A 177 -25.55 30.20 -10.06
C ASP A 177 -25.14 30.89 -11.38
N LYS A 178 -25.52 30.31 -12.54
CA LYS A 178 -25.23 30.80 -13.90
C LYS A 178 -23.73 30.92 -14.22
N GLN A 179 -22.88 30.17 -13.52
CA GLN A 179 -21.45 30.10 -13.82
C GLN A 179 -21.17 29.08 -14.92
N SER A 180 -20.17 29.35 -15.75
CA SER A 180 -19.65 28.35 -16.69
C SER A 180 -18.71 27.39 -15.96
N VAL A 181 -18.91 26.08 -16.13
CA VAL A 181 -18.12 25.05 -15.46
C VAL A 181 -17.43 24.15 -16.49
N THR A 182 -16.18 23.76 -16.21
CA THR A 182 -15.44 22.74 -16.96
C THR A 182 -14.87 21.73 -15.97
N ILE A 183 -15.06 20.43 -16.24
CA ILE A 183 -14.49 19.35 -15.43
C ILE A 183 -13.27 18.80 -16.16
N LEU A 184 -12.13 18.78 -15.47
CA LEU A 184 -10.90 18.14 -15.94
C LEU A 184 -10.63 16.88 -15.12
N ASN A 185 -10.41 15.76 -15.81
CA ASN A 185 -10.07 14.49 -15.19
C ASN A 185 -8.66 14.06 -15.62
N PHE A 186 -7.80 13.77 -14.64
CA PHE A 186 -6.41 13.37 -14.86
C PHE A 186 -6.07 12.13 -14.02
N ASP A 187 -5.28 11.24 -14.59
CA ASP A 187 -4.77 10.05 -13.91
C ASP A 187 -3.24 9.96 -14.07
N LEU A 188 -2.54 9.59 -12.99
CA LEU A 188 -1.09 9.44 -12.99
C LEU A 188 -0.72 8.01 -13.34
N LYS A 189 -0.02 7.82 -14.45
CA LYS A 189 0.49 6.51 -14.85
C LYS A 189 1.55 6.03 -13.86
N SER A 190 1.44 4.76 -13.44
CA SER A 190 2.47 4.06 -12.66
C SER A 190 2.94 4.81 -11.40
N PHE A 191 2.06 5.60 -10.75
CA PHE A 191 2.44 6.51 -9.66
C PHE A 191 3.32 5.87 -8.57
N TYR A 192 2.91 4.71 -8.03
CA TYR A 192 3.63 4.01 -6.94
C TYR A 192 5.03 3.54 -7.32
N HIS A 193 5.31 3.46 -8.61
CA HIS A 193 6.56 2.98 -9.16
C HIS A 193 7.51 4.11 -9.55
N GLU A 194 6.95 5.25 -9.94
CA GLU A 194 7.70 6.40 -10.44
C GLU A 194 7.97 7.45 -9.36
N VAL A 195 7.17 7.47 -8.28
CA VAL A 195 7.37 8.43 -7.20
C VAL A 195 8.73 8.24 -6.52
N LYS A 196 9.51 9.34 -6.46
CA LYS A 196 10.72 9.41 -5.64
C LYS A 196 10.32 9.85 -4.23
N PHE A 197 10.43 8.94 -3.28
CA PHE A 197 10.08 9.21 -1.90
C PHE A 197 11.26 9.81 -1.14
N ASP A 198 11.04 10.91 -0.43
CA ASP A 198 12.06 11.62 0.35
C ASP A 198 11.81 11.41 1.85
N PHE A 199 12.61 10.51 2.45
CA PHE A 199 12.54 10.24 3.88
C PHE A 199 13.06 11.40 4.73
N ASP A 200 14.01 12.20 4.24
CA ASP A 200 14.55 13.32 5.01
C ASP A 200 13.50 14.41 5.17
N ARG A 201 12.73 14.68 4.11
CA ARG A 201 11.58 15.59 4.18
C ARG A 201 10.50 15.05 5.11
N LEU A 202 10.19 13.76 5.05
CA LEU A 202 9.24 13.12 5.95
C LEU A 202 9.69 13.27 7.42
N GLU A 203 10.94 12.93 7.72
CA GLU A 203 11.49 13.01 9.07
C GLU A 203 11.50 14.44 9.61
N LYS A 204 11.87 15.43 8.79
CA LYS A 204 11.79 16.85 9.16
C LYS A 204 10.36 17.26 9.56
N ALA A 205 9.35 16.76 8.85
CA ALA A 205 7.95 17.03 9.19
C ALA A 205 7.49 16.31 10.47
N LEU A 206 8.09 15.16 10.79
CA LEU A 206 7.69 14.33 11.94
C LEU A 206 8.48 14.66 13.22
N ILE A 207 9.71 15.14 13.12
CA ILE A 207 10.63 15.25 14.27
C ILE A 207 10.12 16.22 15.35
N GLN A 208 9.38 17.27 14.96
CA GLN A 208 8.78 18.19 15.92
C GLN A 208 7.77 17.49 16.84
N LYS A 209 6.96 16.58 16.30
CA LYS A 209 5.97 15.82 17.06
C LYS A 209 6.53 14.53 17.65
N PHE A 210 7.52 13.93 16.99
CA PHE A 210 8.13 12.66 17.34
C PHE A 210 9.67 12.78 17.36
N PRO A 211 10.27 13.44 18.38
CA PRO A 211 11.71 13.73 18.40
C PRO A 211 12.63 12.51 18.35
N LYS A 212 12.10 11.33 18.70
CA LYS A 212 12.84 10.06 18.72
C LYS A 212 12.53 9.16 17.52
N ILE A 213 11.86 9.66 16.48
CA ILE A 213 11.46 8.85 15.31
C ILE A 213 12.65 8.15 14.64
N GLN A 214 13.79 8.82 14.54
CA GLN A 214 15.02 8.27 13.96
C GLN A 214 15.60 7.11 14.79
N ASN A 215 15.22 6.99 16.07
CA ASN A 215 15.61 5.89 16.95
C ASN A 215 14.54 4.78 17.01
N ASP A 216 13.41 4.96 16.31
CA ASP A 216 12.36 3.94 16.25
C ASP A 216 12.73 2.85 15.26
N VAL A 217 12.85 1.63 15.77
CA VAL A 217 13.22 0.45 14.99
C VAL A 217 12.24 0.12 13.85
N ILE A 218 10.94 0.40 14.02
CA ILE A 218 9.92 0.22 12.98
C ILE A 218 10.12 1.26 11.87
N HIS A 219 10.45 2.50 12.24
CA HIS A 219 10.73 3.54 11.24
C HIS A 219 12.02 3.26 10.46
N ILE A 220 13.10 2.89 11.15
CA ILE A 220 14.36 2.47 10.53
C ILE A 220 14.12 1.29 9.57
N ALA A 221 13.35 0.30 9.99
CA ALA A 221 13.02 -0.85 9.16
C ALA A 221 12.19 -0.46 7.93
N LEU A 222 11.22 0.45 8.07
CA LEU A 222 10.44 0.96 6.94
C LEU A 222 11.33 1.66 5.89
N LYS A 223 12.30 2.47 6.33
CA LYS A 223 13.30 3.08 5.44
C LYS A 223 14.10 2.01 4.70
N LYS A 224 14.56 1.00 5.43
CA LYS A 224 15.36 -0.08 4.85
C LYS A 224 14.58 -0.89 3.83
N ILE A 225 13.31 -1.22 4.12
CA ILE A 225 12.40 -1.88 3.16
C ILE A 225 12.31 -1.08 1.87
N HIS A 226 12.11 0.24 1.95
CA HIS A 226 12.03 1.08 0.76
C HIS A 226 13.32 1.04 -0.06
N ILE A 227 14.47 1.26 0.58
CA ILE A 227 15.77 1.29 -0.10
C ILE A 227 16.05 -0.07 -0.75
N SER A 228 15.97 -1.15 0.00
CA SER A 228 16.25 -2.51 -0.49
C SER A 228 15.28 -2.94 -1.59
N TYR A 229 14.00 -2.53 -1.53
CA TYR A 229 13.08 -2.83 -2.62
C TYR A 229 13.39 -2.06 -3.90
N ARG A 230 13.82 -0.79 -3.79
CA ARG A 230 14.25 0.00 -4.96
C ARG A 230 15.52 -0.56 -5.59
N GLU A 231 16.47 -1.02 -4.78
CA GLU A 231 17.67 -1.74 -5.25
C GLU A 231 17.32 -3.05 -5.96
N LEU A 232 16.37 -3.82 -5.41
CA LEU A 232 15.89 -5.07 -6.02
C LEU A 232 15.27 -4.83 -7.40
N LEU A 233 14.42 -3.81 -7.54
CA LEU A 233 13.82 -3.44 -8.83
C LEU A 233 14.86 -2.99 -9.86
N SER A 234 15.87 -2.23 -9.41
CA SER A 234 16.94 -1.71 -10.28
C SER A 234 17.85 -2.83 -10.78
N THR A 235 18.23 -3.77 -9.91
CA THR A 235 19.13 -4.90 -10.22
C THR A 235 18.54 -5.82 -11.29
N ARG A 236 17.21 -5.97 -11.33
CA ARG A 236 16.52 -6.80 -12.33
C ARG A 236 16.13 -6.04 -13.60
N ASN A 237 16.78 -4.89 -13.87
CA ASN A 237 16.56 -4.04 -15.04
C ASN A 237 15.09 -3.68 -15.29
N ILE A 238 14.30 -3.59 -14.23
CA ILE A 238 12.91 -3.21 -14.39
C ILE A 238 12.85 -1.70 -14.58
N LYS A 239 12.79 -1.31 -15.85
CA LYS A 239 12.38 0.03 -16.27
C LYS A 239 10.87 0.02 -16.42
N TYR A 240 10.16 0.81 -15.60
CA TYR A 240 8.80 1.20 -15.95
C TYR A 240 8.90 1.92 -17.29
N CYS A 241 8.29 1.34 -18.34
CA CYS A 241 8.52 1.75 -19.72
C CYS A 241 8.44 3.27 -19.86
N TYR A 242 9.57 3.91 -20.14
CA TYR A 242 9.63 5.27 -20.61
C TYR A 242 9.02 5.27 -22.02
N SER A 243 7.89 5.96 -22.16
CA SER A 243 7.39 6.43 -23.46
C SER A 243 7.32 7.94 -23.40
#